data_AF-A0A7S0QK30-F1
#
_entry.id   AF-A0A7S0QK30-F1
#
_cell.length_a   1.000
_cell.length_b   1.000
_cell.length_c   1.000
_cell.angle_alpha   90.00
_cell.angle_beta   90.00
_cell.angle_gamma   90.00
#
_symmetry.space_group_name_H-M   'P 1'
#
loop_
_entity.id
_entity.type
_entity.pdbx_description
1 polymer ?
#
loop_
_entity_poly.entity_id
_entity_poly.type
_entity_poly.pdbx_seq_one_letter_code
_entity_poly.pdbx_strand_id
1 'polypeptide(L)'
;VYLALCLCTVWNIAAINNNPLEYWVTHPDPEYNLLMKNVQDFIDDPGELDAKLREIFTNDMVGQLIEEMKSNSINGIDDVVKMWRQDYSNRRSIRDFLLDKSVGVKRLTSMPDRITNTIHNSDGTTVFRPSVISAYEGDIGNVDSWWMQWR
;
A
#
# COMPACT_ATOMS: atom_id res chain seq x y z
N VAL A 1 27.42 -29.98 24.61
CA VAL A 1 26.12 -29.26 24.68
C VAL A 1 26.32 -27.93 23.96
N TYR A 2 25.88 -27.81 22.71
CA TYR A 2 25.98 -26.56 21.94
C TYR A 2 24.78 -25.68 22.28
N LEU A 3 25.00 -24.53 22.92
CA LEU A 3 23.99 -23.50 23.08
C LEU A 3 23.86 -22.74 21.75
N ALA A 4 22.73 -22.91 21.07
CA ALA A 4 22.32 -22.01 20.00
C ALA A 4 21.86 -20.69 20.61
N LEU A 5 22.62 -19.61 20.39
CA LEU A 5 22.17 -18.24 20.63
C LEU A 5 21.16 -17.87 19.54
N CYS A 6 19.87 -17.80 19.88
CA CYS A 6 18.88 -17.11 19.07
C CYS A 6 19.10 -15.59 19.23
N LEU A 7 19.67 -14.95 18.22
CA LEU A 7 19.65 -13.49 18.09
C LEU A 7 18.20 -13.06 17.86
N CYS A 8 17.56 -12.52 18.88
CA CYS A 8 16.26 -11.86 18.75
C CYS A 8 16.52 -10.37 18.52
N THR A 9 16.19 -9.87 17.34
CA THR A 9 16.16 -8.44 17.05
C THR A 9 14.80 -7.89 17.47
N VAL A 10 14.79 -6.98 18.44
CA VAL A 10 13.60 -6.19 18.79
C VAL A 10 13.75 -4.83 18.15
N TRP A 11 12.92 -4.53 17.16
CA TRP A 11 12.91 -3.24 16.48
C TRP A 11 11.66 -2.45 16.89
N ASN A 12 11.84 -1.34 17.60
CA ASN A 12 10.78 -0.36 17.78
C ASN A 12 10.76 0.55 16.56
N ILE A 13 9.79 0.33 15.68
CA ILE A 13 9.66 1.05 14.41
C ILE A 13 8.94 2.40 14.60
N ALA A 14 8.43 2.72 15.79
CA ALA A 14 7.74 3.98 16.11
C ALA A 14 6.73 4.43 15.03
N ALA A 15 6.05 3.45 14.39
CA ALA A 15 5.12 3.71 13.30
C ALA A 15 3.90 4.47 13.85
N ILE A 16 3.88 5.78 13.63
CA ILE A 16 2.72 6.64 13.91
C ILE A 16 1.71 6.39 12.80
N ASN A 17 0.46 6.10 13.18
CA ASN A 17 -0.61 6.04 12.20
C ASN A 17 -0.94 7.45 11.74
N ASN A 18 -0.71 7.73 10.47
CA ASN A 18 -0.95 9.02 9.84
C ASN A 18 -2.05 8.94 8.76
N ASN A 19 -2.76 7.82 8.64
CA ASN A 19 -3.83 7.68 7.67
C ASN A 19 -5.07 8.46 8.14
N PRO A 20 -5.41 9.59 7.50
CA PRO A 20 -6.54 10.40 7.92
C PRO A 20 -7.88 9.69 7.71
N LEU A 21 -7.94 8.66 6.86
CA LEU A 21 -9.17 7.94 6.53
C LEU A 21 -9.62 6.97 7.64
N GLU A 22 -8.70 6.55 8.52
CA GLU A 22 -9.00 5.53 9.54
C GLU A 22 -9.74 6.12 10.77
N TYR A 23 -9.45 7.38 11.11
CA TYR A 23 -10.00 8.05 12.30
C TYR A 23 -10.34 9.52 12.01
N TRP A 24 -11.00 9.78 10.88
CA TRP A 24 -11.38 11.15 10.53
C TRP A 24 -12.42 11.69 11.53
N VAL A 25 -12.34 13.01 11.80
CA VAL A 25 -13.22 13.70 12.74
C VAL A 25 -13.94 14.85 12.03
N THR A 26 -15.07 15.29 12.58
CA THR A 26 -15.76 16.46 12.02
C THR A 26 -14.86 17.70 12.09
N HIS A 27 -14.73 18.39 10.96
CA HIS A 27 -13.94 19.61 10.83
C HIS A 27 -14.85 20.83 10.51
N PRO A 28 -14.47 22.08 10.83
CA PRO A 28 -15.23 23.27 10.41
C PRO A 28 -15.33 23.44 8.89
N ASP A 29 -14.41 22.84 8.13
CA ASP A 29 -14.41 22.85 6.67
C ASP A 29 -15.43 21.83 6.11
N PRO A 30 -16.50 22.29 5.42
CA PRO A 30 -17.49 21.39 4.84
C PRO A 30 -16.92 20.48 3.74
N GLU A 31 -15.93 20.93 2.97
CA GLU A 31 -15.35 20.14 1.88
C GLU A 31 -14.54 18.95 2.41
N TYR A 32 -13.81 19.15 3.51
CA TYR A 32 -13.13 18.06 4.22
C TYR A 32 -14.11 16.98 4.67
N ASN A 33 -15.21 17.39 5.32
CA ASN A 33 -16.21 16.42 5.81
C ASN A 33 -16.87 15.67 4.65
N LEU A 34 -17.15 16.38 3.54
CA LEU A 34 -17.71 15.77 2.34
C LEU A 34 -16.74 14.74 1.75
N LEU A 35 -15.46 15.08 1.61
CA LEU A 35 -14.43 14.15 1.13
C LEU A 35 -14.37 12.89 2.00
N MET A 36 -14.25 13.05 3.32
CA MET A 36 -14.12 11.92 4.23
C MET A 36 -15.36 11.05 4.24
N LYS A 37 -16.56 11.66 4.23
CA LYS A 37 -17.82 10.93 4.11
C LYS A 37 -17.89 10.17 2.78
N ASN A 38 -17.54 10.79 1.67
CA ASN A 38 -17.57 10.13 0.35
C ASN A 38 -16.60 8.93 0.29
N VAL A 39 -15.41 9.05 0.90
CA VAL A 39 -14.47 7.92 0.99
C VAL A 39 -15.07 6.79 1.83
N GLN A 40 -15.68 7.12 2.99
CA GLN A 40 -16.36 6.12 3.81
C GLN A 40 -17.52 5.45 3.08
N ASP A 41 -18.42 6.23 2.48
CA ASP A 41 -19.56 5.74 1.71
C ASP A 41 -19.09 4.81 0.57
N PHE A 42 -17.97 5.16 -0.09
CA PHE A 42 -17.37 4.32 -1.13
C PHE A 42 -16.77 3.01 -0.57
N ILE A 43 -16.13 3.03 0.60
CA ILE A 43 -15.61 1.80 1.23
C ILE A 43 -16.77 0.90 1.69
N ASP A 44 -17.82 1.49 2.23
CA ASP A 44 -18.99 0.77 2.76
C ASP A 44 -19.85 0.15 1.64
N ASP A 45 -20.09 0.91 0.56
CA ASP A 45 -20.79 0.41 -0.63
C ASP A 45 -20.15 0.91 -1.94
N PRO A 46 -19.11 0.21 -2.43
CA PRO A 46 -18.39 0.62 -3.63
C PRO A 46 -19.18 0.40 -4.94
N GLY A 47 -20.32 -0.30 -4.89
CA GLY A 47 -21.15 -0.55 -6.07
C GLY A 47 -20.35 -1.14 -7.26
N GLU A 48 -20.53 -0.51 -8.42
CA GLU A 48 -19.84 -0.84 -9.69
C GLU A 48 -18.39 -0.29 -9.76
N LEU A 49 -18.02 0.63 -8.87
CA LEU A 49 -16.67 1.20 -8.80
C LEU A 49 -15.67 0.27 -8.07
N ASP A 50 -16.15 -0.84 -7.50
CA ASP A 50 -15.36 -1.91 -6.92
C ASP A 50 -14.62 -2.71 -8.01
N ALA A 51 -13.60 -2.12 -8.63
CA ALA A 51 -12.86 -2.77 -9.71
C ALA A 51 -12.05 -3.98 -9.18
N LYS A 52 -11.79 -4.95 -10.06
CA LYS A 52 -10.82 -6.02 -9.76
C LYS A 52 -9.42 -5.44 -9.69
N LEU A 53 -8.56 -6.01 -8.85
CA LEU A 53 -7.19 -5.53 -8.70
C LEU A 53 -6.43 -5.49 -10.04
N ARG A 54 -6.64 -6.46 -10.94
CA ARG A 54 -6.01 -6.46 -12.28
C ARG A 54 -6.45 -5.33 -13.21
N GLU A 55 -7.56 -4.67 -12.93
CA GLU A 55 -8.08 -3.55 -13.72
C GLU A 55 -7.39 -2.23 -13.32
N ILE A 56 -6.83 -2.18 -12.11
CA ILE A 56 -6.08 -1.04 -11.56
C ILE A 56 -4.57 -1.31 -11.67
N PHE A 57 -4.14 -2.47 -11.16
CA PHE A 57 -2.77 -2.95 -11.19
C PHE A 57 -2.61 -3.99 -12.29
N THR A 58 -2.35 -3.50 -13.50
CA THR A 58 -2.42 -4.32 -14.72
C THR A 58 -1.31 -5.38 -14.77
N ASN A 59 -1.48 -6.38 -15.63
CA ASN A 59 -0.45 -7.40 -15.84
C ASN A 59 0.87 -6.80 -16.37
N ASP A 60 0.83 -5.68 -17.10
CA ASP A 60 2.02 -5.00 -17.57
C ASP A 60 2.77 -4.33 -16.41
N MET A 61 2.06 -3.67 -15.50
CA MET A 61 2.65 -3.11 -14.27
C MET A 61 3.27 -4.20 -13.40
N VAL A 62 2.56 -5.32 -13.23
CA VAL A 62 3.07 -6.49 -12.50
C VAL A 62 4.32 -7.05 -13.20
N GLY A 63 4.33 -7.12 -14.53
CA GLY A 63 5.47 -7.56 -15.32
C GLY A 63 6.71 -6.70 -15.09
N GLN A 64 6.55 -5.38 -15.15
CA GLN A 64 7.61 -4.41 -14.87
C GLN A 64 8.16 -4.57 -13.45
N LEU A 65 7.29 -4.70 -12.45
CA LEU A 65 7.71 -4.89 -11.07
C LEU A 65 8.49 -6.21 -10.89
N ILE A 66 8.03 -7.29 -11.53
CA ILE A 66 8.74 -8.58 -11.50
C ILE A 66 10.15 -8.46 -12.09
N GLU A 67 10.31 -7.73 -13.20
CA GLU A 67 11.61 -7.51 -13.83
C GLU A 67 12.57 -6.74 -12.91
N GLU A 68 12.06 -5.72 -12.22
CA GLU A 68 12.84 -4.95 -11.24
C GLU A 68 13.18 -5.75 -9.99
N MET A 69 12.24 -6.55 -9.48
CA MET A 69 12.51 -7.46 -8.37
C MET A 69 13.61 -8.46 -8.74
N LYS A 70 13.58 -8.99 -9.97
CA LYS A 70 14.62 -9.89 -10.49
C LYS A 70 15.96 -9.19 -10.64
N SER A 71 16.00 -7.97 -11.17
CA SER A 71 17.24 -7.20 -11.33
C SER A 71 17.88 -6.86 -9.97
N ASN A 72 17.06 -6.70 -8.94
CA ASN A 72 17.49 -6.50 -7.55
C ASN A 72 17.74 -7.81 -6.77
N SER A 73 17.75 -8.97 -7.44
CA SER A 73 18.02 -10.28 -6.82
C SER A 73 17.07 -10.64 -5.67
N ILE A 74 15.82 -10.18 -5.73
CA ILE A 74 14.79 -10.52 -4.74
C ILE A 74 14.38 -11.99 -4.91
N ASN A 75 14.31 -12.73 -3.80
CA ASN A 75 13.92 -14.13 -3.79
C ASN A 75 12.39 -14.32 -3.68
N GLY A 76 11.88 -15.49 -4.06
CA GLY A 76 10.46 -15.85 -3.87
C GLY A 76 9.50 -15.25 -4.91
N ILE A 77 10.02 -14.69 -6.00
CA ILE A 77 9.22 -14.01 -7.03
C ILE A 77 8.20 -14.97 -7.67
N ASP A 78 8.57 -16.21 -7.93
CA ASP A 78 7.66 -17.18 -8.57
C ASP A 78 6.40 -17.47 -7.74
N ASP A 79 6.53 -17.50 -6.41
CA ASP A 79 5.40 -17.67 -5.50
C ASP A 79 4.49 -16.43 -5.53
N VAL A 80 5.06 -15.23 -5.57
CA VAL A 80 4.30 -13.96 -5.70
C VAL A 80 3.53 -13.93 -7.01
N VAL A 81 4.18 -14.29 -8.13
CA VAL A 81 3.54 -14.36 -9.45
C VAL A 81 2.39 -15.37 -9.47
N LYS A 82 2.61 -16.53 -8.85
CA LYS A 82 1.59 -17.57 -8.73
C LYS A 82 0.39 -17.07 -7.92
N MET A 83 0.62 -16.44 -6.76
CA MET A 83 -0.43 -15.85 -5.92
C MET A 83 -1.21 -14.77 -6.65
N TRP A 84 -0.52 -13.89 -7.39
CA TRP A 84 -1.17 -12.86 -8.20
C TRP A 84 -2.13 -13.47 -9.23
N ARG A 85 -1.64 -14.43 -10.02
CA ARG A 85 -2.42 -15.05 -11.12
C ARG A 85 -3.58 -15.90 -10.62
N GLN A 86 -3.40 -16.60 -9.50
CA GLN A 86 -4.39 -17.54 -8.97
C GLN A 86 -5.46 -16.86 -8.11
N ASP A 87 -5.11 -15.78 -7.42
CA ASP A 87 -5.98 -15.17 -6.41
C ASP A 87 -6.07 -13.65 -6.59
N TYR A 88 -5.02 -12.91 -6.22
CA TYR A 88 -5.12 -11.45 -6.03
C TYR A 88 -5.61 -10.69 -7.26
N SER A 89 -5.18 -11.05 -8.47
CA SER A 89 -5.62 -10.37 -9.70
C SER A 89 -7.15 -10.35 -9.90
N ASN A 90 -7.86 -11.34 -9.36
CA ASN A 90 -9.30 -11.49 -9.53
C ASN A 90 -10.12 -10.90 -8.37
N ARG A 91 -9.46 -10.55 -7.26
CA ARG A 91 -10.09 -9.94 -6.10
C ARG A 91 -10.60 -8.54 -6.43
N ARG A 92 -11.77 -8.20 -5.91
CA ARG A 92 -12.30 -6.84 -5.86
C ARG A 92 -11.47 -5.98 -4.90
N SER A 93 -11.16 -4.75 -5.29
CA SER A 93 -10.22 -3.88 -4.58
C SER A 93 -10.70 -3.55 -3.16
N ILE A 94 -11.99 -3.30 -2.98
CA ILE A 94 -12.56 -2.97 -1.67
C ILE A 94 -13.03 -4.24 -0.96
N ARG A 95 -14.01 -4.95 -1.54
CA ARG A 95 -14.71 -6.04 -0.84
C ARG A 95 -13.82 -7.25 -0.52
N ASP A 96 -12.92 -7.62 -1.43
CA ASP A 96 -12.12 -8.85 -1.29
C ASP A 96 -10.67 -8.60 -0.86
N PHE A 97 -10.18 -7.35 -0.97
CA PHE A 97 -8.80 -7.00 -0.64
C PHE A 97 -8.70 -6.04 0.55
N LEU A 98 -9.24 -4.82 0.44
CA LEU A 98 -9.16 -3.84 1.53
C LEU A 98 -9.85 -4.34 2.81
N LEU A 99 -11.01 -4.98 2.68
CA LEU A 99 -11.79 -5.50 3.80
C LEU A 99 -11.38 -6.92 4.25
N ASP A 100 -10.38 -7.53 3.60
CA ASP A 100 -9.88 -8.85 4.00
C ASP A 100 -9.08 -8.75 5.31
N LYS A 101 -9.72 -9.16 6.41
CA LYS A 101 -9.12 -9.21 7.74
C LYS A 101 -7.86 -10.08 7.79
N SER A 102 -7.75 -11.11 6.95
CA SER A 102 -6.57 -11.98 6.90
C SER A 102 -5.34 -11.28 6.33
N VAL A 103 -5.53 -10.26 5.49
CA VAL A 103 -4.46 -9.38 5.02
C VAL A 103 -4.07 -8.40 6.13
N GLY A 104 -5.05 -7.77 6.80
CA GLY A 104 -4.79 -6.81 7.88
C GLY A 104 -4.11 -7.39 9.12
N VAL A 105 -4.39 -8.66 9.46
CA VAL A 105 -3.75 -9.37 10.59
C VAL A 105 -2.27 -9.64 10.33
N LYS A 106 -1.84 -9.72 9.07
CA LYS A 106 -0.44 -9.89 8.69
C LYS A 106 0.25 -8.53 8.72
N ARG A 107 0.73 -8.09 9.88
CA ARG A 107 1.51 -6.82 10.03
C ARG A 107 2.65 -6.66 9.02
N LEU A 108 3.13 -7.76 8.44
CA LEU A 108 4.14 -7.77 7.38
C LEU A 108 3.70 -7.01 6.11
N THR A 109 2.41 -6.92 5.80
CA THR A 109 1.89 -6.17 4.64
C THR A 109 1.60 -4.70 4.96
N SER A 110 1.19 -4.36 6.18
CA SER A 110 0.85 -2.98 6.57
C SER A 110 2.00 -2.17 7.16
N MET A 111 3.05 -2.81 7.68
CA MET A 111 4.22 -2.13 8.23
C MET A 111 5.10 -1.46 7.16
N PRO A 112 5.44 -2.09 6.02
CA PRO A 112 6.21 -1.42 4.99
C PRO A 112 5.56 -0.11 4.55
N ASP A 113 4.24 -0.09 4.42
CA ASP A 113 3.48 1.11 4.07
C ASP A 113 3.71 2.27 5.03
N ARG A 114 3.66 2.01 6.34
CA ARG A 114 3.89 3.03 7.38
C ARG A 114 5.34 3.51 7.44
N ILE A 115 6.29 2.64 7.10
CA ILE A 115 7.73 2.94 7.18
C ILE A 115 8.21 3.66 5.91
N THR A 116 7.64 3.34 4.76
CA THR A 116 8.02 3.92 3.46
C THR A 116 7.19 5.14 3.07
N ASN A 117 6.24 5.56 3.90
CA ASN A 117 5.45 6.76 3.65
C ASN A 117 6.31 8.03 3.54
N THR A 118 7.37 8.12 4.36
CA THR A 118 8.34 9.22 4.35
C THR A 118 9.73 8.67 4.61
N ILE A 119 10.63 8.85 3.65
CA ILE A 119 12.00 8.35 3.71
C ILE A 119 12.94 9.55 3.72
N HIS A 120 13.77 9.65 4.78
CA HIS A 120 14.86 10.61 4.83
C HIS A 120 16.12 9.97 4.26
N ASN A 121 16.61 10.51 3.16
CA ASN A 121 17.81 10.03 2.50
C ASN A 121 19.07 10.57 3.19
N SER A 122 20.20 9.88 2.98
CA SER A 122 21.49 10.27 3.55
C SER A 122 22.02 11.60 3.02
N ASP A 123 21.54 12.06 1.85
CA ASP A 123 21.88 13.35 1.25
C ASP A 123 21.06 14.52 1.82
N GLY A 124 20.20 14.27 2.81
CA GLY A 124 19.32 15.25 3.44
C GLY A 124 18.01 15.50 2.69
N THR A 125 17.77 14.83 1.55
CA THR A 125 16.48 14.87 0.87
C THR A 125 15.43 14.04 1.60
N THR A 126 14.16 14.40 1.43
CA THR A 126 13.04 13.62 1.95
C THR A 126 12.15 13.21 0.79
N VAL A 127 11.87 11.91 0.69
CA VAL A 127 10.98 11.34 -0.33
C VAL A 127 9.69 10.92 0.33
N PHE A 128 8.57 11.30 -0.29
CA PHE A 128 7.25 10.90 0.13
C PHE A 128 6.71 9.87 -0.83
N ARG A 129 6.03 8.85 -0.30
CA ARG A 129 5.32 7.88 -1.13
C ARG A 129 4.23 8.59 -1.94
N PRO A 130 4.02 8.31 -3.24
CA PRO A 130 2.93 8.91 -4.00
C PRO A 130 1.58 8.30 -3.59
N SER A 131 0.90 8.96 -2.66
CA SER A 131 -0.40 8.51 -2.12
C SER A 131 -1.21 9.70 -1.63
N VAL A 132 -2.53 9.54 -1.54
CA VAL A 132 -3.44 10.60 -1.03
C VAL A 132 -3.32 10.83 0.48
N ILE A 133 -2.56 10.00 1.19
CA ILE A 133 -2.40 10.07 2.67
C ILE A 133 -0.98 10.52 3.09
N SER A 134 -0.13 10.87 2.13
CA SER A 134 1.24 11.34 2.36
C SER A 134 1.37 12.82 1.98
N ALA A 135 2.46 13.47 2.41
CA ALA A 135 2.79 14.84 1.98
C ALA A 135 3.44 14.87 0.59
N TYR A 136 2.99 14.00 -0.31
CA TYR A 136 3.49 13.95 -1.68
C TYR A 136 2.92 15.11 -2.50
N GLU A 137 3.79 15.94 -3.08
CA GLU A 137 3.41 17.15 -3.80
C GLU A 137 3.24 16.92 -5.32
N GLY A 138 3.63 15.75 -5.82
CA GLY A 138 3.52 15.43 -7.25
C GLY A 138 2.10 15.05 -7.67
N ASP A 139 1.89 14.93 -8.99
CA ASP A 139 0.61 14.54 -9.56
C ASP A 139 0.35 13.04 -9.44
N ILE A 140 -0.79 12.69 -8.85
CA ILE A 140 -1.32 11.32 -8.74
C ILE A 140 -2.73 11.20 -9.34
N GLY A 141 -3.15 12.17 -10.15
CA GLY A 141 -4.49 12.21 -10.76
C GLY A 141 -4.71 11.18 -11.87
N ASN A 142 -3.65 10.52 -12.34
CA ASN A 142 -3.71 9.44 -13.31
C ASN A 142 -2.86 8.24 -12.87
N VAL A 143 -3.31 7.02 -13.20
CA VAL A 143 -2.65 5.76 -12.84
C VAL A 143 -1.24 5.67 -13.44
N ASP A 144 -1.03 6.11 -14.67
CA ASP A 144 0.29 6.05 -15.30
C ASP A 144 1.28 6.99 -14.62
N SER A 145 0.85 8.23 -14.32
CA SER A 145 1.66 9.22 -13.60
C SER A 145 2.03 8.71 -12.21
N TRP A 146 1.04 8.17 -11.49
CA TRP A 146 1.24 7.56 -10.19
C TRP A 146 2.22 6.37 -10.26
N TRP A 147 2.07 5.48 -11.23
CA TRP A 147 2.89 4.28 -11.39
C TRP A 147 4.37 4.61 -11.58
N MET A 148 4.67 5.57 -12.45
CA MET A 148 6.05 6.01 -12.70
C MET A 148 6.74 6.53 -11.43
N GLN A 149 5.97 7.12 -10.51
CA GLN A 149 6.49 7.71 -9.28
C GLN A 149 6.51 6.72 -8.11
N TRP A 150 5.62 5.71 -8.13
CA TRP A 150 5.49 4.73 -7.06
C TRP A 150 6.58 3.66 -7.09
N ARG A 151 6.97 3.26 -8.30
CA ARG A 151 7.83 2.13 -8.58
C ARG A 151 9.30 2.38 -8.24
#